data_AF-A0A7S0KXF5-F1
#
_entry.id   AF-A0A7S0KXF5-F1
#
_cell.length_a   1.000
_cell.length_b   1.000
_cell.length_c   1.000
_cell.angle_alpha   90.00
_cell.angle_beta   90.00
_cell.angle_gamma   90.00
#
_symmetry.space_group_name_H-M   'P 1'
#
loop_
_entity.id
_entity.type
_entity.pdbx_description
1 polymer ?
#
loop_
_entity_poly.entity_id
_entity_poly.type
_entity_poly.pdbx_seq_one_letter_code
_entity_poly.pdbx_strand_id
1 'polypeptide(L)'
;FLAKPNVVNYNAVLNALSRTSREDCCDKAEQLLYRMELPVEEEGYDVEPDRLSYALTTLSAARSPDISKAADMSEAILERMETRAKQDQERREAISSAAPPLVSLDIESYNV
;
A
#
# COMPACT_ATOMS: atom_id res chain seq x y z
N PHE A 1 3.36 -4.95 -27.00
CA PHE A 1 3.72 -4.92 -25.56
C PHE A 1 2.50 -4.50 -24.78
N LEU A 2 1.99 -5.33 -23.87
CA LEU A 2 0.93 -4.92 -22.94
C LEU A 2 1.59 -4.18 -21.78
N ALA A 3 1.13 -2.96 -21.49
CA ALA A 3 1.65 -2.18 -20.38
C ALA A 3 1.28 -2.85 -19.04
N LYS A 4 2.23 -2.90 -18.11
CA LYS A 4 2.01 -3.45 -16.77
C LYS A 4 1.06 -2.52 -15.99
N PRO A 5 0.04 -3.05 -15.30
CA PRO A 5 -0.81 -2.24 -14.43
C PRO A 5 0.00 -1.55 -13.32
N ASN A 6 -0.43 -0.37 -12.91
CA ASN A 6 0.14 0.38 -11.79
C ASN A 6 -0.92 0.64 -10.70
N VAL A 7 -0.53 1.29 -9.61
CA VAL A 7 -1.41 1.60 -8.46
C VAL A 7 -2.71 2.32 -8.87
N VAL A 8 -2.67 3.18 -9.90
CA VAL A 8 -3.85 3.90 -10.40
C VAL A 8 -4.84 2.93 -11.03
N ASN A 9 -4.36 1.93 -11.78
CA ASN A 9 -5.21 0.90 -12.37
C ASN A 9 -5.92 0.07 -11.30
N TYR A 10 -5.19 -0.36 -10.26
CA TYR A 10 -5.78 -1.14 -9.16
C TYR A 10 -6.75 -0.30 -8.32
N ASN A 11 -6.40 0.95 -8.02
CA ASN A 11 -7.28 1.88 -7.32
C ASN A 11 -8.57 2.17 -8.11
N ALA A 12 -8.54 2.14 -9.44
CA ALA A 12 -9.76 2.24 -10.25
C ALA A 12 -10.70 1.05 -10.03
N VAL A 13 -10.16 -0.17 -9.90
CA VAL A 13 -10.96 -1.38 -9.59
C VAL A 13 -11.50 -1.32 -8.17
N LEU A 14 -10.68 -0.96 -7.17
CA LEU A 14 -11.13 -0.78 -5.79
C LEU A 14 -12.23 0.28 -5.68
N ASN A 15 -12.13 1.37 -6.45
CA ASN A 15 -13.16 2.40 -6.49
C ASN A 15 -14.47 1.86 -7.07
N ALA A 16 -14.42 1.08 -8.15
CA ALA A 16 -15.61 0.43 -8.72
C ALA A 16 -16.28 -0.54 -7.74
N LEU A 17 -15.47 -1.36 -7.04
CA LEU A 17 -15.95 -2.28 -5.99
C LEU A 17 -16.59 -1.51 -4.83
N SER A 18 -15.93 -0.45 -4.35
CA SER A 18 -16.43 0.36 -3.24
C SER A 18 -17.79 1.00 -3.52
N ARG A 19 -18.14 1.28 -4.78
CA ARG A 19 -19.40 1.92 -5.17
C ARG A 19 -20.55 0.94 -5.38
N THR A 20 -20.28 -0.35 -5.23
CA THR A 20 -21.24 -1.42 -5.52
C THR A 20 -21.67 -2.07 -4.21
N SER A 21 -22.96 -2.03 -3.90
CA SER A 21 -23.53 -2.64 -2.69
C SER A 21 -23.84 -4.13 -2.92
N ARG A 22 -22.80 -4.93 -3.15
CA ARG A 22 -22.89 -6.39 -3.22
C ARG A 22 -21.97 -7.02 -2.17
N GLU A 23 -22.42 -8.12 -1.60
CA GLU A 23 -21.68 -8.86 -0.57
C GLU A 23 -20.29 -9.30 -1.04
N ASP A 24 -20.17 -9.71 -2.31
CA ASP A 24 -18.90 -10.18 -2.89
C ASP A 24 -17.90 -9.06 -3.22
N CYS A 25 -18.34 -7.79 -3.27
CA CYS A 25 -17.44 -6.67 -3.56
C CYS A 25 -16.44 -6.44 -2.43
N CYS A 26 -16.89 -6.61 -1.19
CA CYS A 26 -16.10 -6.52 0.02
C CYS A 26 -14.90 -7.49 -0.04
N ASP A 27 -15.18 -8.77 -0.27
CA ASP A 27 -14.15 -9.82 -0.32
C ASP A 27 -13.20 -9.64 -1.49
N LYS A 28 -13.71 -9.21 -2.65
CA LYS A 28 -12.87 -8.91 -3.82
C LYS A 28 -11.94 -7.74 -3.59
N ALA A 29 -12.40 -6.69 -2.90
CA ALA A 29 -11.58 -5.53 -2.59
C ALA A 29 -10.46 -5.93 -1.62
N GLU A 30 -10.80 -6.72 -0.61
CA GLU A 30 -9.88 -7.24 0.40
C GLU A 30 -8.79 -8.14 -0.21
N GLN A 31 -9.18 -9.08 -1.08
CA GLN A 31 -8.25 -9.93 -1.82
C GLN A 31 -7.34 -9.13 -2.76
N LEU A 32 -7.90 -8.11 -3.43
CA LEU A 32 -7.12 -7.27 -4.33
C LEU A 32 -6.07 -6.46 -3.58
N LEU A 33 -6.45 -5.86 -2.43
CA LEU A 33 -5.53 -5.16 -1.55
C LEU A 33 -4.46 -6.11 -1.01
N TYR A 34 -4.85 -7.29 -0.54
CA TYR A 34 -3.93 -8.30 -0.04
C TYR A 34 -2.88 -8.71 -1.09
N ARG A 35 -3.28 -8.88 -2.35
CA ARG A 35 -2.34 -9.15 -3.44
C ARG A 35 -1.39 -7.98 -3.72
N MET A 36 -1.82 -6.73 -3.56
CA MET A 36 -0.92 -5.57 -3.65
C MET A 36 0.04 -5.51 -2.45
N GLU A 37 -0.37 -6.02 -1.29
CA GLU A 37 0.49 -6.09 -0.11
C GLU A 37 1.60 -7.13 -0.28
N LEU A 38 1.30 -8.28 -0.89
CA LEU A 38 2.28 -9.37 -1.00
C LEU A 38 3.47 -9.02 -1.90
N PRO A 39 4.68 -9.51 -1.57
CA PRO A 39 5.81 -9.53 -2.49
C PRO A 39 5.51 -10.34 -3.75
N VAL A 40 6.19 -10.02 -4.86
CA VAL A 40 6.03 -10.74 -6.14
C VAL A 40 6.42 -12.22 -6.00
N GLU A 41 7.39 -12.51 -5.13
CA GLU A 41 7.84 -13.86 -4.79
C GLU A 41 6.75 -14.70 -4.11
N GLU A 42 5.77 -14.05 -3.47
CA GLU A 42 4.63 -14.66 -2.78
C GLU A 42 3.33 -14.53 -3.58
N GLU A 43 3.42 -14.47 -4.92
CA GLU A 43 2.29 -14.27 -5.84
C GLU A 43 1.56 -12.92 -5.70
N GLY A 44 2.23 -11.95 -5.09
CA GLY A 44 1.79 -10.57 -5.04
C GLY A 44 1.90 -9.84 -6.37
N TYR A 45 1.31 -8.66 -6.42
CA TYR A 45 1.45 -7.75 -7.53
C TYR A 45 2.68 -6.87 -7.33
N ASP A 46 3.40 -6.59 -8.42
CA ASP A 46 4.55 -5.67 -8.42
C ASP A 46 4.08 -4.22 -8.39
N VAL A 47 3.45 -3.85 -7.28
CA VAL A 47 2.87 -2.55 -6.97
C VAL A 47 2.64 -2.49 -5.47
N GLU A 48 3.00 -1.37 -4.85
CA GLU A 48 2.67 -1.12 -3.45
C GLU A 48 1.30 -0.42 -3.35
N PRO A 49 0.44 -0.81 -2.38
CA PRO A 49 -0.79 -0.10 -2.09
C PRO A 49 -0.49 1.27 -1.47
N ASP A 50 -1.34 2.24 -1.76
CA ASP A 50 -1.24 3.59 -1.18
C ASP A 50 -2.39 3.86 -0.21
N ARG A 51 -2.39 5.06 0.39
CA ARG A 51 -3.45 5.50 1.30
C ARG A 51 -4.85 5.38 0.68
N LEU A 52 -4.96 5.55 -0.63
CA LEU A 52 -6.23 5.46 -1.34
C LEU A 52 -6.66 4.00 -1.51
N SER A 53 -5.75 3.07 -1.76
CA SER A 53 -6.03 1.62 -1.79
C SER A 53 -6.70 1.15 -0.51
N TYR A 54 -6.14 1.52 0.65
CA TYR A 54 -6.71 1.20 1.96
C TYR A 54 -8.09 1.85 2.14
N ALA A 55 -8.21 3.16 1.90
CA ALA A 55 -9.47 3.89 2.08
C ALA A 55 -10.62 3.34 1.22
N LEU A 56 -10.35 2.97 -0.03
CA LEU A 56 -11.35 2.38 -0.92
C LEU A 56 -11.79 0.99 -0.48
N THR A 57 -10.85 0.19 0.05
CA THR A 57 -11.15 -1.14 0.57
C THR A 57 -12.01 -1.05 1.84
N THR A 58 -11.67 -0.15 2.78
CA THR A 58 -12.51 0.13 3.95
C THR A 58 -13.90 0.64 3.56
N LEU A 59 -13.99 1.50 2.54
CA LEU A 59 -15.28 1.98 2.04
C LEU A 59 -16.11 0.84 1.42
N SER A 60 -15.47 -0.11 0.75
CA SER A 60 -16.13 -1.31 0.26
C SER A 60 -16.65 -2.17 1.41
N ALA A 61 -15.90 -2.29 2.50
CA ALA A 61 -16.30 -2.99 3.72
C ALA A 61 -17.54 -2.35 4.35
N ALA A 62 -17.51 -1.03 4.54
CA ALA A 62 -18.59 -0.25 5.15
C ALA A 62 -19.91 -0.29 4.36
N ARG A 63 -19.88 -0.76 3.11
CA ARG A 63 -21.06 -0.94 2.25
C ARG A 63 -21.52 -2.39 2.14
N SER A 64 -20.86 -3.31 2.83
CA SER A 64 -21.33 -4.68 2.99
C SER A 64 -22.66 -4.70 3.74
N PRO A 65 -23.62 -5.55 3.35
CA PRO A 65 -24.86 -5.74 4.11
C PRO A 65 -24.63 -6.41 5.47
N ASP A 66 -23.51 -7.14 5.63
CA ASP A 66 -23.11 -7.73 6.90
C ASP A 66 -22.31 -6.71 7.73
N ILE A 67 -22.97 -6.14 8.74
CA ILE A 67 -22.41 -5.07 9.59
C ILE A 67 -21.27 -5.60 10.48
N SER A 68 -21.41 -6.81 11.01
CA SER A 68 -20.37 -7.40 11.86
C SER A 68 -19.10 -7.64 11.06
N LYS A 69 -19.23 -8.29 9.91
CA LYS A 69 -18.11 -8.47 8.97
C LYS A 69 -17.52 -7.14 8.52
N ALA A 70 -18.35 -6.13 8.25
CA ALA A 70 -17.89 -4.81 7.84
C ALA A 70 -17.00 -4.15 8.89
N ALA A 71 -17.39 -4.24 10.17
CA ALA A 71 -16.62 -3.67 11.29
C ALA A 71 -15.27 -4.38 11.44
N ASP A 72 -15.29 -5.71 11.57
CA ASP A 72 -14.09 -6.52 11.77
C ASP A 72 -13.08 -6.35 10.62
N MET A 73 -13.59 -6.35 9.38
CA MET A 73 -12.73 -6.17 8.20
C MET A 73 -12.17 -4.74 8.12
N SER A 74 -12.96 -3.72 8.48
CA SER A 74 -12.50 -2.33 8.48
C SER A 74 -11.37 -2.11 9.48
N GLU A 75 -11.49 -2.69 10.67
CA GLU A 75 -10.45 -2.64 11.70
C GLU A 75 -9.18 -3.36 11.22
N ALA A 76 -9.31 -4.58 10.71
CA ALA A 76 -8.17 -5.34 10.19
C ALA A 76 -7.44 -4.63 9.02
N ILE A 77 -8.17 -3.93 8.15
CA ILE A 77 -7.57 -3.12 7.07
C ILE A 77 -6.79 -1.94 7.64
N LEU A 78 -7.33 -1.26 8.67
CA LEU A 78 -6.67 -0.13 9.31
C LEU A 78 -5.40 -0.57 10.05
N GLU A 79 -5.44 -1.66 10.79
CA GLU A 79 -4.28 -2.24 11.49
C GLU A 79 -3.15 -2.62 10.52
N ARG A 80 -3.49 -3.20 9.35
CA ARG A 80 -2.53 -3.47 8.29
C ARG A 80 -1.88 -2.20 7.76
N MET A 81 -2.67 -1.17 7.50
CA MET A 81 -2.16 0.14 7.04
C MET A 81 -1.19 0.75 8.05
N GLU A 82 -1.53 0.74 9.34
CA GLU A 82 -0.68 1.29 10.39
C GLU A 82 0.62 0.50 10.57
N THR A 83 0.53 -0.83 10.52
CA THR A 83 1.71 -1.71 10.58
C THR A 83 2.67 -1.40 9.44
N ARG A 84 2.17 -1.27 8.21
CA ARG A 84 2.99 -0.91 7.06
C ARG A 84 3.57 0.49 7.16
N ALA A 85 2.79 1.46 7.60
CA ALA A 85 3.29 2.83 7.77
C ALA A 85 4.48 2.89 8.74
N LYS A 86 4.46 2.08 9.81
CA LYS A 86 5.60 1.93 10.73
C LYS A 86 6.81 1.28 10.04
N GLN A 87 6.60 0.18 9.33
CA GLN A 87 7.66 -0.50 8.57
C GLN A 87 8.31 0.40 7.52
N ASP A 88 7.51 1.18 6.79
CA ASP A 88 8.01 2.12 5.79
C ASP A 88 8.82 3.25 6.43
N GLN A 89 8.39 3.74 7.59
CA GLN A 89 9.13 4.73 8.35
C GLN A 89 10.48 4.19 8.82
N GLU A 90 10.49 2.99 9.42
CA GLU A 90 11.72 2.30 9.85
C GLU A 90 12.67 2.04 8.67
N ARG A 91 12.14 1.60 7.52
CA ARG A 91 12.91 1.39 6.30
C ARG A 91 13.55 2.70 5.82
N ARG A 92 12.81 3.81 5.83
CA ARG A 92 13.33 5.14 5.44
C ARG A 92 14.44 5.62 6.36
N GLU A 93 14.29 5.42 7.66
CA GLU A 93 15.30 5.75 8.67
C GLU A 93 16.56 4.89 8.52
N ALA A 94 16.40 3.59 8.26
CA ALA A 94 17.51 2.68 7.99
C ALA A 94 18.29 3.08 6.73
N ILE A 95 17.60 3.45 5.64
CA ILE A 95 18.25 3.95 4.42
C ILE A 95 18.98 5.26 4.69
N SER A 96 18.36 6.19 5.42
CA SER A 96 18.97 7.47 5.75
C SER A 96 20.20 7.33 6.64
N SER A 97 20.19 6.39 7.59
CA SER A 97 21.33 6.14 8.48
C SER A 97 22.46 5.34 7.81
N ALA A 98 22.13 4.52 6.81
CA ALA A 98 23.11 3.81 5.99
C ALA A 98 23.76 4.68 4.89
N ALA A 99 23.25 5.90 4.66
CA ALA A 99 23.84 6.83 3.71
C ALA A 99 25.27 7.19 4.16
N PRO A 100 26.31 7.01 3.30
CA PRO A 100 27.66 7.42 3.65
C PRO A 100 27.67 8.90 4.03
N PRO A 101 28.45 9.31 5.05
CA PRO A 101 28.63 10.72 5.33
C PRO A 101 29.09 11.42 4.04
N LEU A 102 28.50 12.57 3.73
CA LEU A 102 28.93 13.39 2.60
C LEU A 102 30.44 13.60 2.75
N VAL A 103 31.22 13.06 1.81
CA VAL A 103 32.65 13.33 1.73
C VAL A 103 32.78 14.83 1.54
N SER A 104 33.16 15.54 2.60
CA SER A 104 33.66 16.90 2.46
C SER A 104 34.96 16.78 1.68
N LEU A 105 34.90 17.03 0.37
CA LEU A 105 36.10 17.31 -0.39
C LEU A 105 36.70 18.55 0.24
N ASP A 106 37.77 18.37 1.01
CA ASP A 106 38.59 19.48 1.52
C ASP A 106 39.19 20.19 0.31
N ILE A 107 38.52 21.26 -0.13
CA ILE A 107 38.89 22.12 -1.26
C ILE A 107 40.26 22.78 -1.05
N GLU A 108 40.88 22.63 0.13
CA GLU A 108 42.19 23.19 0.46
C GLU A 108 43.38 22.50 -0.23
N SER A 109 43.17 21.39 -0.95
CA SER A 109 44.24 20.67 -1.66
C SER A 109 44.56 21.19 -3.07
N TYR A 110 43.90 22.25 -3.55
CA TYR A 110 44.13 22.84 -4.89
C TYR A 110 44.67 24.28 -4.87
N ASN A 111 45.60 24.60 -3.96
CA ASN A 111 46.44 25.80 -4.11
C ASN A 111 47.92 25.42 -3.96
N VAL A 112 48.52 25.01 -5.09
CA VAL A 112 49.98 25.00 -5.31
C VAL A 112 50.30 26.04 -6.38
#